data_AF-A0A367WXC5-F1
#
_entry.id   AF-A0A367WXC5-F1
#
_cell.length_a   1.000
_cell.length_b   1.000
_cell.length_c   1.000
_cell.angle_alpha   90.00
_cell.angle_beta   90.00
_cell.angle_gamma   90.00
#
_symmetry.space_group_name_H-M   'P 1'
#
loop_
_entity.id
_entity.type
_entity.pdbx_description
1 polymer ?
#
loop_
_entity_poly.entity_id
_entity_poly.type
_entity_poly.pdbx_seq_one_letter_code
_entity_poly.pdbx_strand_id
1 'polypeptide(L)'
;MARRSRKKRRSSRGQSALGIYLFSGFLFALVIFAVAAALYFRPEAIEIDAETLCPKAGPTAITAIVIDRTDSFGVVTKADIETQIGNLFSTLRTGEEISLFTVDETETAVLSPIARICSPQDPDEINPLTGSKPIAERRWIERFIKPLKRVLSEILTEREAKHSPILESLQSISVTHFASNERAGIPRRLILISDLLQNSNAESFYRGEPNFSRFLNSGGARSLNADFRNVDVQIWLVQRSHNAQNTGAEVLEFFGAWFEQNGGSVSRLLRLTGMND
;
A
#
# COMPACT_ATOMS: atom_id res chain seq x y z
N MET A 1 5.62 59.12 -80.47
CA MET A 1 5.82 57.66 -80.41
C MET A 1 6.79 57.34 -79.27
N ALA A 2 6.34 56.53 -78.31
CA ALA A 2 7.09 56.15 -77.12
C ALA A 2 8.04 54.98 -77.37
N ARG A 3 9.22 54.96 -76.72
CA ARG A 3 9.87 53.72 -76.20
C ARG A 3 11.10 54.09 -75.34
N ARG A 4 10.92 54.25 -74.03
CA ARG A 4 11.07 53.24 -72.95
C ARG A 4 12.53 52.95 -72.61
N SER A 5 13.00 53.56 -71.51
CA SER A 5 14.28 53.25 -70.88
C SER A 5 14.28 51.80 -70.35
N ARG A 6 15.37 51.08 -70.57
CA ARG A 6 15.60 49.75 -69.98
C ARG A 6 16.63 49.89 -68.87
N LYS A 7 16.12 50.09 -67.65
CA LYS A 7 16.90 50.03 -66.41
C LYS A 7 17.38 48.58 -66.20
N LYS A 8 18.69 48.37 -66.27
CA LYS A 8 19.35 47.07 -66.08
C LYS A 8 19.25 46.68 -64.61
N ARG A 9 18.34 45.76 -64.28
CA ARG A 9 18.10 45.26 -62.92
C ARG A 9 19.19 44.24 -62.58
N ARG A 10 20.13 44.63 -61.72
CA ARG A 10 21.19 43.76 -61.15
C ARG A 10 20.52 42.60 -60.38
N SER A 11 20.86 41.36 -60.71
CA SER A 11 20.37 40.17 -60.02
C SER A 11 21.10 39.96 -58.69
N SER A 12 20.44 40.25 -57.58
CA SER A 12 20.88 39.84 -56.23
C SER A 12 20.50 38.38 -55.97
N ARG A 13 21.11 37.45 -56.71
CA ARG A 13 20.79 36.00 -56.61
C ARG A 13 21.66 35.24 -55.60
N GLY A 14 22.50 35.94 -54.83
CA GLY A 14 23.46 35.35 -53.89
C GLY A 14 23.17 35.54 -52.39
N GLN A 15 22.26 36.43 -52.00
CA GLN A 15 21.97 36.70 -50.58
C GLN A 15 20.83 35.83 -50.02
N SER A 16 19.95 35.29 -50.87
CA SER A 16 18.81 34.47 -50.46
C SER A 16 19.21 33.04 -50.11
N ALA A 17 20.19 32.45 -50.79
CA ALA A 17 20.63 31.07 -50.50
C ALA A 17 21.36 30.97 -49.16
N LEU A 18 22.22 31.95 -48.84
CA LEU A 18 23.03 31.94 -47.62
C LEU A 18 22.15 32.11 -46.35
N GLY A 19 21.11 32.94 -46.42
CA GLY A 19 20.11 33.07 -45.36
C GLY A 19 19.30 31.78 -45.14
N ILE A 20 19.01 31.03 -46.21
CA ILE A 20 18.32 29.73 -46.12
C ILE A 20 19.22 28.69 -45.43
N TYR A 21 20.51 28.63 -45.77
CA TYR A 21 21.45 27.69 -45.11
C TYR A 21 21.69 28.01 -43.63
N LEU A 22 21.77 29.30 -43.27
CA LEU A 22 21.91 29.71 -41.88
C LEU A 22 20.64 29.41 -41.08
N PHE A 23 19.46 29.66 -41.66
CA PHE A 23 18.19 29.34 -41.03
C PHE A 23 17.99 27.82 -40.89
N SER A 24 18.35 27.02 -41.90
CA SER A 24 18.28 25.56 -41.81
C SER A 24 19.27 24.99 -40.78
N GLY A 25 20.48 25.55 -40.71
CA GLY A 25 21.49 25.17 -39.72
C GLY A 25 21.03 25.49 -38.29
N PHE A 26 20.43 26.67 -38.08
CA PHE A 26 19.85 27.05 -36.79
C PHE A 26 18.68 26.15 -36.40
N LEU A 27 17.78 25.84 -37.33
CA LEU A 27 16.65 24.94 -37.08
C LEU A 27 17.14 23.53 -36.72
N PHE A 28 18.16 23.03 -37.43
CA PHE A 28 18.77 21.73 -37.15
C PHE A 28 19.45 21.69 -35.78
N ALA A 29 20.18 22.75 -35.41
CA ALA A 29 20.78 22.88 -34.08
C ALA A 29 19.71 22.93 -32.97
N LEU A 30 18.58 23.59 -33.22
CA LEU A 30 17.43 23.61 -32.30
C LEU A 30 16.83 22.22 -32.10
N VAL A 31 16.69 21.43 -33.16
CA VAL A 31 16.20 20.04 -33.08
C VAL A 31 17.16 19.18 -32.28
N ILE A 32 18.47 19.28 -32.54
CA ILE A 32 19.48 18.54 -31.78
C ILE A 32 19.44 18.95 -30.31
N PHE A 33 19.35 20.24 -30.01
CA PHE A 33 19.26 20.73 -28.64
C PHE A 33 18.00 20.23 -27.94
N ALA A 34 16.84 20.25 -28.62
CA ALA A 34 15.59 19.73 -28.08
C ALA A 34 15.66 18.22 -27.81
N VAL A 35 16.28 17.43 -28.70
CA VAL A 35 16.50 15.99 -28.49
C VAL A 35 17.48 15.75 -27.35
N ALA A 36 18.60 16.47 -27.29
CA ALA A 36 19.58 16.35 -26.22
C ALA A 36 19.00 16.73 -24.86
N ALA A 37 18.22 17.82 -24.78
CA ALA A 37 17.48 18.20 -23.59
C ALA A 37 16.46 17.12 -23.22
N ALA A 38 15.69 16.61 -24.19
CA ALA A 38 14.72 15.54 -23.94
C ALA A 38 15.38 14.26 -23.42
N LEU A 39 16.58 13.89 -23.90
CA LEU A 39 17.36 12.76 -23.41
C LEU A 39 17.97 13.01 -22.02
N TYR A 40 18.48 14.22 -21.79
CA TYR A 40 19.08 14.63 -20.52
C TYR A 40 18.05 14.72 -19.39
N PHE A 41 16.84 15.20 -19.69
CA PHE A 41 15.72 15.27 -18.75
C PHE A 41 14.85 14.01 -18.76
N ARG A 42 15.30 12.89 -19.35
CA ARG A 42 14.57 11.61 -19.19
C ARG A 42 14.64 11.21 -17.72
N PRO A 43 13.48 10.97 -17.07
CA PRO A 43 13.50 10.39 -15.74
C PRO A 43 14.19 9.02 -15.82
N GLU A 44 15.09 8.76 -14.87
CA GLU A 44 15.69 7.44 -14.72
C GLU A 44 14.57 6.41 -14.53
N ALA A 45 14.68 5.29 -15.24
CA ALA A 45 13.73 4.20 -15.08
C ALA A 45 13.87 3.66 -13.64
N ILE A 46 12.79 3.74 -12.87
CA ILE A 46 12.75 3.17 -11.52
C ILE A 46 13.01 1.66 -11.64
N GLU A 47 14.10 1.19 -11.05
CA GLU A 47 14.37 -0.24 -10.98
C GLU A 47 13.37 -0.91 -10.06
N ILE A 48 12.70 -1.94 -10.57
CA ILE A 48 11.63 -2.66 -9.87
C ILE A 48 12.07 -4.10 -9.66
N ASP A 49 11.78 -4.64 -8.49
CA ASP A 49 11.90 -6.06 -8.19
C ASP A 49 10.85 -6.88 -8.96
N ALA A 50 11.27 -7.93 -9.65
CA ALA A 50 10.41 -8.64 -10.60
C ALA A 50 9.32 -9.49 -9.93
N GLU A 51 9.49 -9.84 -8.66
CA GLU A 51 8.59 -10.69 -7.88
C GLU A 51 7.59 -9.84 -7.09
N THR A 52 8.10 -8.88 -6.31
CA THR A 52 7.31 -8.01 -5.42
C THR A 52 6.76 -6.77 -6.11
N LEU A 53 7.22 -6.46 -7.32
CA LEU A 53 6.91 -5.21 -8.05
C LEU A 53 7.31 -3.94 -7.28
N CYS A 54 8.06 -4.06 -6.19
CA CYS A 54 8.48 -2.92 -5.39
C CYS A 54 9.68 -2.21 -6.03
N PRO A 55 9.75 -0.88 -5.95
CA PRO A 55 10.96 -0.16 -6.31
C PRO A 55 12.13 -0.66 -5.46
N LYS A 56 13.30 -0.87 -6.06
CA LYS A 56 14.51 -1.28 -5.32
C LYS A 56 14.97 -0.22 -4.31
N ALA A 57 14.60 1.03 -4.52
CA ALA A 57 14.83 2.12 -3.57
C ALA A 57 13.90 2.06 -2.34
N GLY A 58 12.90 1.19 -2.34
CA GLY A 58 11.89 1.07 -1.30
C GLY A 58 10.49 1.54 -1.74
N PRO A 59 9.44 1.13 -1.01
CA PRO A 59 8.07 1.54 -1.30
C PRO A 59 7.82 3.01 -0.97
N THR A 60 6.81 3.62 -1.61
CA THR A 60 6.44 5.04 -1.39
C THR A 60 5.48 5.23 -0.20
N ALA A 61 4.74 4.19 0.16
CA ALA A 61 3.96 4.05 1.38
C ALA A 61 3.77 2.56 1.69
N ILE A 62 3.38 2.21 2.91
CA ILE A 62 3.16 0.82 3.33
C ILE A 62 1.80 0.68 3.98
N THR A 63 1.04 -0.34 3.57
CA THR A 63 -0.18 -0.78 4.24
C THR A 63 -0.05 -2.26 4.61
N ALA A 64 0.00 -2.54 5.90
CA ALA A 64 -0.10 -3.91 6.43
C ALA A 64 -1.57 -4.23 6.74
N ILE A 65 -2.08 -5.31 6.19
CA ILE A 65 -3.42 -5.84 6.47
C ILE A 65 -3.24 -7.11 7.29
N VAL A 66 -3.76 -7.12 8.51
CA VAL A 66 -3.65 -8.23 9.46
C VAL A 66 -5.03 -8.84 9.63
N ILE A 67 -5.16 -10.12 9.30
CA ILE A 67 -6.43 -10.83 9.34
C ILE A 67 -6.39 -11.84 10.47
N ASP A 68 -7.25 -11.64 11.46
CA ASP A 68 -7.52 -12.62 12.48
C ASP A 68 -8.53 -13.65 11.96
N ARG A 69 -8.15 -14.91 12.02
CA ARG A 69 -8.91 -16.05 11.47
C ARG A 69 -9.13 -17.14 12.51
N THR A 70 -9.09 -16.78 13.79
CA THR A 70 -9.38 -17.72 14.88
C THR A 70 -10.79 -18.28 14.76
N ASP A 71 -11.75 -17.49 14.26
CA ASP A 71 -13.10 -17.95 13.93
C ASP A 71 -13.37 -17.88 12.43
N SER A 72 -14.23 -18.78 11.94
CA SER A 72 -14.63 -18.77 10.55
C SER A 72 -15.49 -17.56 10.20
N PHE A 73 -15.12 -16.88 9.11
CA PHE A 73 -15.94 -15.80 8.59
C PHE A 73 -17.21 -16.35 7.92
N GLY A 74 -18.36 -15.79 8.27
CA GLY A 74 -19.62 -15.96 7.55
C GLY A 74 -19.52 -15.44 6.12
N VAL A 75 -20.35 -15.99 5.22
CA VAL A 75 -20.31 -15.69 3.78
C VAL A 75 -20.47 -14.18 3.49
N VAL A 76 -21.33 -13.51 4.25
CA VAL A 76 -21.55 -12.05 4.12
C VAL A 76 -20.31 -11.26 4.54
N THR A 77 -19.70 -11.63 5.67
CA THR A 77 -18.47 -11.02 6.17
C THR A 77 -17.32 -11.17 5.19
N LYS A 78 -17.16 -12.36 4.59
CA LYS A 78 -16.14 -12.61 3.55
C LYS A 78 -16.33 -11.68 2.35
N ALA A 79 -17.57 -11.58 1.85
CA ALA A 79 -17.88 -10.73 0.71
C ALA A 79 -17.64 -9.23 1.00
N ASP A 80 -17.93 -8.77 2.23
CA ASP A 80 -17.63 -7.39 2.63
C ASP A 80 -16.12 -7.17 2.74
N ILE A 81 -15.35 -8.07 3.39
CA ILE A 81 -13.89 -7.97 3.45
C ILE A 81 -13.28 -7.89 2.05
N GLU A 82 -13.67 -8.79 1.14
CA GLU A 82 -13.20 -8.80 -0.25
C GLU A 82 -13.53 -7.48 -0.99
N THR A 83 -14.71 -6.91 -0.72
CA THR A 83 -15.14 -5.63 -1.30
C THR A 83 -14.31 -4.47 -0.74
N GLN A 84 -14.15 -4.37 0.58
CA GLN A 84 -13.39 -3.29 1.21
C GLN A 84 -11.91 -3.33 0.82
N ILE A 85 -11.30 -4.52 0.80
CA ILE A 85 -9.91 -4.68 0.35
C ILE A 85 -9.78 -4.40 -1.16
N GLY A 86 -10.75 -4.83 -1.96
CA GLY A 86 -10.80 -4.51 -3.39
C GLY A 86 -10.83 -2.99 -3.66
N ASN A 87 -11.66 -2.26 -2.91
CA ASN A 87 -11.74 -0.80 -2.97
C ASN A 87 -10.44 -0.14 -2.49
N LEU A 88 -9.80 -0.68 -1.45
CA LEU A 88 -8.48 -0.22 -1.04
C LEU A 88 -7.47 -0.35 -2.19
N PHE A 89 -7.41 -1.50 -2.86
CA PHE A 89 -6.45 -1.73 -3.94
C PHE A 89 -6.61 -0.77 -5.11
N SER A 90 -7.83 -0.33 -5.42
CA SER A 90 -8.08 0.66 -6.48
C SER A 90 -7.69 2.09 -6.11
N THR A 91 -7.32 2.36 -4.86
CA THR A 91 -6.91 3.71 -4.39
C THR A 91 -5.41 3.85 -4.21
N LEU A 92 -4.65 2.77 -4.41
CA LEU A 92 -3.21 2.74 -4.17
C LEU A 92 -2.47 3.48 -5.26
N ARG A 93 -1.55 4.34 -4.84
CA ARG A 93 -0.64 5.02 -5.77
C ARG A 93 0.48 4.09 -6.20
N THR A 94 1.12 4.44 -7.32
CA THR A 94 2.30 3.73 -7.82
C THR A 94 3.38 3.60 -6.74
N GLY A 95 3.87 2.38 -6.53
CA GLY A 95 4.93 2.07 -5.57
C GLY A 95 4.48 1.90 -4.12
N GLU A 96 3.17 2.03 -3.82
CA GLU A 96 2.66 1.74 -2.47
C GLU A 96 2.62 0.23 -2.22
N GLU A 97 3.14 -0.20 -1.07
CA GLU A 97 3.23 -1.61 -0.67
C GLU A 97 1.97 -2.07 0.05
N ILE A 98 1.46 -3.25 -0.35
CA ILE A 98 0.48 -4.03 0.39
C ILE A 98 1.17 -5.28 0.93
N SER A 99 1.02 -5.47 2.24
CA SER A 99 1.50 -6.67 2.93
C SER A 99 0.34 -7.34 3.68
N LEU A 100 0.11 -8.62 3.41
CA LEU A 100 -0.92 -9.43 4.06
C LEU A 100 -0.29 -10.29 5.16
N PHE A 101 -0.88 -10.24 6.35
CA PHE A 101 -0.51 -11.03 7.51
C PHE A 101 -1.74 -11.74 8.08
N THR A 102 -1.51 -12.84 8.77
CA THR A 102 -2.51 -13.44 9.67
C THR A 102 -2.07 -13.26 11.12
N VAL A 103 -3.05 -13.19 12.03
CA VAL A 103 -2.77 -13.37 13.45
C VAL A 103 -2.27 -14.80 13.68
N ASP A 104 -1.13 -14.94 14.35
CA ASP A 104 -0.51 -16.24 14.64
C ASP A 104 0.42 -16.16 15.86
N GLU A 105 0.75 -17.32 16.44
CA GLU A 105 1.66 -17.40 17.58
C GLU A 105 3.09 -16.99 17.18
N THR A 106 3.72 -16.14 17.98
CA THR A 106 5.08 -15.64 17.72
C THR A 106 6.13 -16.17 18.70
N GLU A 107 5.79 -17.21 19.48
CA GLU A 107 6.69 -17.78 20.49
C GLU A 107 7.97 -18.37 19.88
N THR A 108 7.90 -18.85 18.64
CA THR A 108 9.02 -19.55 17.96
C THR A 108 9.58 -18.79 16.76
N ALA A 109 8.85 -17.83 16.19
CA ALA A 109 9.27 -17.04 15.04
C ALA A 109 8.54 -15.70 14.98
N VAL A 110 9.21 -14.70 14.41
CA VAL A 110 8.58 -13.43 14.06
C VAL A 110 7.74 -13.57 12.79
N LEU A 111 6.63 -12.84 12.72
CA LEU A 111 5.74 -12.86 11.57
C LEU A 111 6.40 -12.24 10.33
N SER A 112 6.24 -12.95 9.22
CA SER A 112 6.55 -12.49 7.86
C SER A 112 5.25 -12.40 7.06
N PRO A 113 5.15 -11.47 6.09
CA PRO A 113 3.94 -11.33 5.29
C PRO A 113 3.74 -12.56 4.40
N ILE A 114 2.48 -13.03 4.31
CA ILE A 114 2.06 -14.12 3.41
C ILE A 114 2.15 -13.64 1.96
N ALA A 115 1.80 -12.37 1.72
CA ALA A 115 2.01 -11.70 0.46
C ALA A 115 2.54 -10.30 0.71
N ARG A 116 3.51 -9.89 -0.10
CA ARG A 116 4.08 -8.53 -0.09
C ARG A 116 4.27 -8.09 -1.53
N ILE A 117 3.60 -7.01 -1.92
CA ILE A 117 3.64 -6.53 -3.30
C ILE A 117 3.35 -5.04 -3.38
N CYS A 118 4.05 -4.34 -4.27
CA CYS A 118 3.79 -2.93 -4.53
C CYS A 118 2.85 -2.73 -5.73
N SER A 119 2.01 -1.72 -5.60
CA SER A 119 1.11 -1.26 -6.65
C SER A 119 1.94 -0.82 -7.87
N PRO A 120 1.77 -1.45 -9.05
CA PRO A 120 2.42 -0.99 -10.27
C PRO A 120 1.83 0.35 -10.72
N GLN A 121 2.33 0.90 -11.82
CA GLN A 121 1.77 2.13 -12.35
C GLN A 121 0.29 1.97 -12.72
N ASP A 122 -0.54 2.92 -12.28
CA ASP A 122 -1.95 2.98 -12.67
C ASP A 122 -2.04 3.11 -14.20
N PRO A 123 -2.76 2.21 -14.89
CA PRO A 123 -2.91 2.30 -16.33
C PRO A 123 -3.56 3.59 -16.84
N ASP A 124 -4.39 4.25 -16.03
CA ASP A 124 -5.03 5.51 -16.38
C ASP A 124 -4.08 6.72 -16.30
N GLU A 125 -2.96 6.59 -15.58
CA GLU A 125 -1.92 7.62 -15.47
C GLU A 125 -0.83 7.50 -16.55
N ILE A 126 -0.94 6.55 -17.47
CA ILE A 126 0.09 6.31 -18.49
C ILE A 126 0.00 7.32 -19.62
N ASN A 127 1.10 8.04 -19.82
CA ASN A 127 1.28 8.89 -20.99
C ASN A 127 1.39 8.02 -22.27
N PRO A 128 0.48 8.20 -23.26
CA PRO A 128 0.48 7.43 -24.50
C PRO A 128 1.74 7.61 -25.36
N LEU A 129 2.48 8.71 -25.17
CA LEU A 129 3.72 8.98 -25.90
C LEU A 129 4.92 8.17 -25.36
N THR A 130 4.84 7.70 -24.11
CA THR A 130 5.97 7.05 -23.42
C THR A 130 5.65 5.65 -22.91
N GLY A 131 4.39 5.22 -22.96
CA GLY A 131 3.97 3.92 -22.43
C GLY A 131 2.76 3.33 -23.14
N SER A 132 2.51 2.04 -22.85
CA SER A 132 1.39 1.28 -23.41
C SER A 132 0.38 0.95 -22.33
N LYS A 133 -0.80 1.60 -22.40
CA LYS A 133 -1.91 1.35 -21.47
C LYS A 133 -2.32 -0.13 -21.39
N PRO A 134 -2.51 -0.88 -22.50
CA PRO A 134 -2.86 -2.29 -22.42
C PRO A 134 -1.83 -3.17 -21.69
N ILE A 135 -0.54 -2.85 -21.81
CA ILE A 135 0.52 -3.59 -21.11
C ILE A 135 0.44 -3.36 -19.60
N ALA A 136 0.17 -2.13 -19.18
CA ALA A 136 0.04 -1.80 -17.77
C ALA A 136 -1.24 -2.33 -17.16
N GLU A 137 -2.38 -2.26 -17.86
CA GLU A 137 -3.63 -2.90 -17.41
C GLU A 137 -3.40 -4.39 -17.17
N ARG A 138 -2.74 -5.07 -18.11
CA ARG A 138 -2.39 -6.49 -17.96
C ARG A 138 -1.48 -6.71 -16.75
N ARG A 139 -0.47 -5.87 -16.53
CA ARG A 139 0.41 -5.96 -15.37
C ARG A 139 -0.36 -5.76 -14.06
N TRP A 140 -1.20 -4.73 -13.99
CA TRP A 140 -2.05 -4.42 -12.85
C TRP A 140 -2.96 -5.60 -12.50
N ILE A 141 -3.67 -6.15 -13.49
CA ILE A 141 -4.59 -7.26 -13.26
C ILE A 141 -3.84 -8.55 -12.91
N GLU A 142 -2.89 -8.96 -13.75
CA GLU A 142 -2.28 -10.30 -13.65
C GLU A 142 -1.21 -10.40 -12.57
N ARG A 143 -0.46 -9.33 -12.33
CA ARG A 143 0.70 -9.34 -11.42
C ARG A 143 0.36 -8.73 -10.07
N PHE A 144 -0.64 -7.85 -9.97
CA PHE A 144 -1.00 -7.18 -8.72
C PHE A 144 -2.33 -7.66 -8.13
N ILE A 145 -3.45 -7.42 -8.82
CA ILE A 145 -4.79 -7.72 -8.28
C ILE A 145 -5.04 -9.21 -8.11
N LYS A 146 -4.79 -10.03 -9.15
CA LYS A 146 -5.08 -11.47 -9.09
C LYS A 146 -4.29 -12.21 -7.99
N PRO A 147 -2.96 -11.98 -7.82
CA PRO A 147 -2.22 -12.62 -6.74
C PRO A 147 -2.74 -12.25 -5.35
N LEU A 148 -3.00 -10.96 -5.10
CA LEU A 148 -3.53 -10.52 -3.80
C LEU A 148 -4.91 -11.11 -3.51
N LYS A 149 -5.82 -11.12 -4.50
CA LYS A 149 -7.16 -11.72 -4.33
C LYS A 149 -7.09 -13.22 -4.06
N ARG A 150 -6.14 -13.93 -4.68
CA ARG A 150 -5.95 -15.36 -4.43
C ARG A 150 -5.53 -15.61 -2.99
N VAL A 151 -4.46 -14.93 -2.55
CA VAL A 151 -3.96 -15.07 -1.17
C VAL A 151 -5.02 -14.65 -0.15
N LEU A 152 -5.75 -13.56 -0.43
CA LEU A 152 -6.85 -13.15 0.44
C LEU A 152 -7.94 -14.24 0.54
N SER A 153 -8.36 -14.81 -0.59
CA SER A 153 -9.38 -15.86 -0.61
C SER A 153 -8.91 -17.11 0.15
N GLU A 154 -7.64 -17.48 0.02
CA GLU A 154 -7.02 -18.56 0.79
C GLU A 154 -7.07 -18.28 2.29
N ILE A 155 -6.58 -17.11 2.73
CA ILE A 155 -6.61 -16.69 4.14
C ILE A 155 -8.03 -16.74 4.72
N LEU A 156 -9.02 -16.24 3.98
CA LEU A 156 -10.42 -16.20 4.42
C LEU A 156 -11.09 -17.59 4.44
N THR A 157 -10.56 -18.58 3.72
CA THR A 157 -11.14 -19.92 3.62
C THR A 157 -10.39 -20.99 4.41
N GLU A 158 -9.16 -20.73 4.83
CA GLU A 158 -8.38 -21.63 5.67
C GLU A 158 -9.04 -21.88 7.04
N ARG A 159 -8.67 -23.02 7.67
CA ARG A 159 -9.23 -23.45 8.96
C ARG A 159 -8.83 -22.52 10.10
N GLU A 160 -9.70 -22.50 11.10
CA GLU A 160 -9.60 -21.75 12.35
C GLU A 160 -8.27 -21.98 13.08
N ALA A 161 -7.64 -20.88 13.51
CA ALA A 161 -6.51 -20.92 14.42
C ALA A 161 -6.98 -21.28 15.84
N LYS A 162 -6.17 -21.99 16.62
CA LYS A 162 -6.55 -22.41 17.99
C LYS A 162 -6.54 -21.26 19.00
N HIS A 163 -5.76 -20.23 18.73
CA HIS A 163 -5.52 -19.08 19.59
C HIS A 163 -5.60 -17.81 18.74
N SER A 164 -5.85 -16.66 19.39
CA SER A 164 -5.86 -15.34 18.78
C SER A 164 -4.85 -14.41 19.48
N PRO A 165 -3.54 -14.63 19.30
CA PRO A 165 -2.49 -13.80 19.90
C PRO A 165 -2.32 -12.48 19.10
N ILE A 166 -3.35 -11.63 19.13
CA ILE A 166 -3.42 -10.38 18.35
C ILE A 166 -2.30 -9.42 18.77
N LEU A 167 -2.14 -9.16 20.06
CA LEU A 167 -1.12 -8.23 20.57
C LEU A 167 0.30 -8.67 20.20
N GLU A 168 0.57 -9.97 20.29
CA GLU A 168 1.83 -10.59 19.89
C GLU A 168 2.09 -10.42 18.39
N SER A 169 1.08 -10.66 17.57
CA SER A 169 1.16 -10.51 16.12
C SER A 169 1.43 -9.06 15.73
N LEU A 170 0.70 -8.12 16.33
CA LEU A 170 0.87 -6.69 16.12
C LEU A 170 2.23 -6.20 16.58
N GLN A 171 2.71 -6.65 17.74
CA GLN A 171 4.06 -6.38 18.20
C GLN A 171 5.09 -6.87 17.19
N SER A 172 4.99 -8.12 16.75
CA SER A 172 5.92 -8.69 15.77
C SER A 172 5.96 -7.85 14.50
N ILE A 173 4.79 -7.47 13.96
CA ILE A 173 4.69 -6.64 12.75
C ILE A 173 5.29 -5.25 12.98
N SER A 174 5.11 -4.65 14.16
CA SER A 174 5.72 -3.35 14.46
C SER A 174 7.25 -3.39 14.31
N VAL A 175 7.88 -4.48 14.74
CA VAL A 175 9.34 -4.66 14.68
C VAL A 175 9.81 -5.12 13.30
N THR A 176 9.16 -6.12 12.71
CA THR A 176 9.63 -6.70 11.43
C THR A 176 9.25 -5.87 10.21
N HIS A 177 8.17 -5.10 10.30
CA HIS A 177 7.59 -4.44 9.14
C HIS A 177 7.65 -2.91 9.20
N PHE A 178 7.53 -2.28 10.37
CA PHE A 178 7.49 -0.82 10.48
C PHE A 178 8.78 -0.17 10.99
N ALA A 179 9.65 -0.92 11.66
CA ALA A 179 10.83 -0.37 12.34
C ALA A 179 12.08 -0.17 11.47
N SER A 180 12.12 -0.68 10.22
CA SER A 180 13.34 -0.56 9.42
C SER A 180 13.61 0.88 8.97
N ASN A 181 14.89 1.29 8.97
CA ASN A 181 15.30 2.65 8.60
C ASN A 181 14.96 2.99 7.14
N GLU A 182 14.97 2.01 6.24
CA GLU A 182 14.55 2.17 4.83
C GLU A 182 13.07 2.54 4.68
N ARG A 183 12.28 2.29 5.74
CA ARG A 183 10.86 2.61 5.82
C ARG A 183 10.59 3.80 6.74
N ALA A 184 11.64 4.44 7.25
CA ALA A 184 11.52 5.66 8.03
C ALA A 184 11.13 6.83 7.11
N GLY A 185 10.08 7.57 7.49
CA GLY A 185 9.67 8.79 6.78
C GLY A 185 8.67 8.61 5.64
N ILE A 186 8.25 7.37 5.33
CA ILE A 186 7.12 7.12 4.42
C ILE A 186 5.82 6.88 5.20
N PRO A 187 4.64 7.19 4.62
CA PRO A 187 3.36 6.89 5.25
C PRO A 187 3.19 5.39 5.53
N ARG A 188 2.77 5.06 6.74
CA ARG A 188 2.56 3.67 7.19
C ARG A 188 1.14 3.53 7.71
N ARG A 189 0.47 2.45 7.31
CA ARG A 189 -0.88 2.10 7.72
C ARG A 189 -0.93 0.65 8.18
N LEU A 190 -1.70 0.42 9.24
CA LEU A 190 -2.06 -0.89 9.73
C LEU A 190 -3.59 -1.02 9.65
N ILE A 191 -4.09 -2.07 9.00
CA ILE A 191 -5.51 -2.42 8.98
C ILE A 191 -5.64 -3.77 9.69
N LEU A 192 -6.25 -3.77 10.87
CA LEU A 192 -6.56 -4.98 11.63
C LEU A 192 -7.99 -5.41 11.36
N ILE A 193 -8.17 -6.61 10.80
CA ILE A 193 -9.47 -7.25 10.56
C ILE A 193 -9.64 -8.35 11.60
N SER A 194 -10.45 -8.12 12.63
CA SER A 194 -10.59 -9.04 13.76
C SER A 194 -11.88 -8.76 14.54
N ASP A 195 -12.34 -9.74 15.31
CA ASP A 195 -13.36 -9.57 16.34
C ASP A 195 -12.79 -9.01 17.66
N LEU A 196 -11.45 -8.85 17.71
CA LEU A 196 -10.64 -8.35 18.80
C LEU A 196 -10.65 -9.22 20.07
N LEU A 197 -10.99 -10.50 19.97
CA LEU A 197 -10.95 -11.41 21.09
C LEU A 197 -9.54 -11.96 21.33
N GLN A 198 -8.70 -11.13 21.97
CA GLN A 198 -7.36 -11.54 22.38
C GLN A 198 -7.39 -12.85 23.16
N ASN A 199 -6.60 -13.82 22.72
CA ASN A 199 -6.42 -15.10 23.37
C ASN A 199 -4.99 -15.63 23.20
N SER A 200 -4.15 -15.34 24.18
CA SER A 200 -2.81 -15.88 24.29
C SER A 200 -2.48 -16.26 25.74
N ASN A 201 -1.26 -16.74 25.97
CA ASN A 201 -0.73 -16.97 27.32
C ASN A 201 -0.62 -15.65 28.11
N ALA A 202 -0.18 -14.57 27.45
CA ALA A 202 0.11 -13.28 28.07
C ALA A 202 -1.14 -12.48 28.47
N GLU A 203 -2.18 -12.48 27.64
CA GLU A 203 -3.50 -11.91 27.94
C GLU A 203 -4.58 -12.71 27.22
N SER A 204 -5.72 -12.91 27.87
CA SER A 204 -6.86 -13.59 27.25
C SER A 204 -8.17 -13.02 27.79
N PHE A 205 -9.02 -12.53 26.89
CA PHE A 205 -10.33 -11.96 27.20
C PHE A 205 -11.37 -13.04 27.56
N TYR A 206 -11.00 -14.32 27.47
CA TYR A 206 -11.82 -15.43 27.94
C TYR A 206 -11.67 -15.66 29.45
N ARG A 207 -10.66 -15.07 30.10
CA ARG A 207 -10.41 -15.22 31.55
C ARG A 207 -11.15 -14.18 32.41
N GLY A 208 -11.81 -13.20 31.78
CA GLY A 208 -12.55 -12.12 32.44
C GLY A 208 -12.64 -10.89 31.56
N GLU A 209 -13.30 -9.85 32.06
CA GLU A 209 -13.49 -8.60 31.32
C GLU A 209 -12.13 -7.97 30.91
N PRO A 210 -12.01 -7.46 29.68
CA PRO A 210 -10.85 -6.69 29.23
C PRO A 210 -10.61 -5.50 30.15
N ASN A 211 -9.40 -5.36 30.68
CA ASN A 211 -9.05 -4.23 31.53
C ASN A 211 -7.59 -3.84 31.31
N PHE A 212 -7.39 -2.70 30.65
CA PHE A 212 -6.05 -2.25 30.28
C PHE A 212 -5.18 -1.93 31.50
N SER A 213 -5.77 -1.35 32.56
CA SER A 213 -5.03 -1.06 33.81
C SER A 213 -4.57 -2.33 34.50
N ARG A 214 -5.37 -3.39 34.50
CA ARG A 214 -4.97 -4.72 35.00
C ARG A 214 -3.84 -5.30 34.15
N PHE A 215 -3.96 -5.20 32.83
CA PHE A 215 -2.93 -5.66 31.89
C PHE A 215 -1.59 -4.95 32.11
N LEU A 216 -1.57 -3.62 32.28
CA LEU A 216 -0.35 -2.85 32.56
C LEU A 216 0.42 -3.33 33.80
N ASN A 217 -0.30 -3.85 34.79
CA ASN A 217 0.30 -4.39 36.02
C ASN A 217 0.68 -5.88 35.90
N SER A 218 0.39 -6.53 34.77
CA SER A 218 0.67 -7.93 34.52
C SER A 218 2.08 -8.14 33.93
N GLY A 219 2.54 -9.39 33.87
CA GLY A 219 3.77 -9.74 33.15
C GLY A 219 3.68 -9.50 31.64
N GLY A 220 2.47 -9.59 31.06
CA GLY A 220 2.21 -9.47 29.63
C GLY A 220 2.47 -8.07 29.08
N ALA A 221 2.18 -7.01 29.83
CA ALA A 221 2.44 -5.64 29.38
C ALA A 221 3.93 -5.35 29.16
N ARG A 222 4.82 -5.98 29.94
CA ARG A 222 6.27 -5.83 29.75
C ARG A 222 6.78 -6.58 28.52
N SER A 223 6.13 -7.66 28.13
CA SER A 223 6.56 -8.48 26.98
C SER A 223 5.91 -8.07 25.67
N LEU A 224 4.79 -7.34 25.69
CA LEU A 224 3.99 -6.97 24.51
C LEU A 224 4.06 -5.46 24.19
N ASN A 225 5.23 -4.84 24.40
CA ASN A 225 5.49 -3.47 23.97
C ASN A 225 5.78 -3.40 22.47
N ALA A 226 5.26 -2.40 21.78
CA ALA A 226 5.35 -2.19 20.34
C ALA A 226 5.63 -0.70 20.03
N ASP A 227 5.87 -0.37 18.76
CA ASP A 227 5.99 1.02 18.31
C ASP A 227 5.11 1.27 17.08
N PHE A 228 4.03 2.02 17.29
CA PHE A 228 3.10 2.45 16.25
C PHE A 228 3.18 3.96 15.97
N ARG A 229 4.27 4.63 16.37
CA ARG A 229 4.44 6.06 16.08
C ARG A 229 4.43 6.33 14.59
N ASN A 230 3.60 7.27 14.17
CA ASN A 230 3.34 7.62 12.78
C ASN A 230 2.88 6.41 11.94
N VAL A 231 2.10 5.52 12.54
CA VAL A 231 1.34 4.46 11.85
C VAL A 231 -0.14 4.81 11.94
N ASP A 232 -0.81 4.91 10.80
CA ASP A 232 -2.26 5.07 10.68
C ASP A 232 -2.94 3.74 11.01
N VAL A 233 -3.50 3.59 12.21
CA VAL A 233 -4.11 2.34 12.66
C VAL A 233 -5.62 2.36 12.40
N GLN A 234 -6.10 1.39 11.63
CA GLN A 234 -7.52 1.17 11.36
C GLN A 234 -7.94 -0.20 11.86
N ILE A 235 -9.13 -0.26 12.45
CA ILE A 235 -9.75 -1.50 12.90
C ILE A 235 -10.99 -1.75 12.05
N TRP A 236 -11.05 -2.91 11.42
CA TRP A 236 -12.21 -3.42 10.70
C TRP A 236 -12.82 -4.54 11.55
N LEU A 237 -13.80 -4.15 12.36
CA LEU A 237 -14.40 -4.99 13.38
C LEU A 237 -15.32 -6.04 12.76
N VAL A 238 -15.03 -7.29 13.05
CA VAL A 238 -15.81 -8.47 12.67
C VAL A 238 -16.88 -8.69 13.74
N GLN A 239 -18.15 -8.80 13.34
CA GLN A 239 -19.27 -8.90 14.28
C GLN A 239 -19.62 -10.36 14.61
N ARG A 240 -20.00 -10.65 15.86
CA ARG A 240 -20.39 -12.01 16.29
C ARG A 240 -21.88 -12.10 16.66
N SER A 241 -22.49 -13.25 16.41
CA SER A 241 -23.92 -13.53 16.68
C SER A 241 -24.23 -13.88 18.14
N HIS A 242 -23.32 -14.56 18.84
CA HIS A 242 -23.51 -15.05 20.21
C HIS A 242 -22.26 -14.81 21.08
N ASN A 243 -22.46 -14.69 22.40
CA ASN A 243 -21.48 -14.34 23.45
C ASN A 243 -21.03 -12.87 23.51
N ALA A 244 -22.00 -11.96 23.57
CA ALA A 244 -21.87 -10.53 23.86
C ALA A 244 -21.31 -10.18 25.26
N GLN A 245 -20.57 -11.06 25.93
CA GLN A 245 -19.99 -10.75 27.24
C GLN A 245 -18.71 -9.92 27.14
N ASN A 246 -17.97 -9.98 26.02
CA ASN A 246 -16.66 -9.33 25.90
C ASN A 246 -16.40 -8.72 24.51
N THR A 247 -17.39 -8.41 23.67
CA THR A 247 -17.20 -7.74 22.36
C THR A 247 -17.67 -6.28 22.35
N GLY A 248 -17.82 -5.70 23.55
CA GLY A 248 -18.37 -4.38 23.80
C GLY A 248 -17.38 -3.22 23.68
N ALA A 249 -17.69 -2.13 24.37
CA ALA A 249 -16.87 -0.92 24.43
C ALA A 249 -15.51 -1.20 25.10
N GLU A 250 -15.47 -2.14 26.04
CA GLU A 250 -14.31 -2.48 26.87
C GLU A 250 -13.15 -3.04 26.05
N VAL A 251 -13.42 -3.84 25.02
CA VAL A 251 -12.38 -4.33 24.10
C VAL A 251 -11.82 -3.20 23.25
N LEU A 252 -12.70 -2.33 22.72
CA LEU A 252 -12.27 -1.19 21.93
C LEU A 252 -11.47 -0.19 22.78
N GLU A 253 -11.88 0.03 24.03
CA GLU A 253 -11.14 0.82 25.01
C GLU A 253 -9.78 0.19 25.33
N PHE A 254 -9.73 -1.13 25.52
CA PHE A 254 -8.48 -1.84 25.75
C PHE A 254 -7.50 -1.66 24.59
N PHE A 255 -7.93 -1.94 23.35
CA PHE A 255 -7.06 -1.82 22.18
C PHE A 255 -6.70 -0.37 21.89
N GLY A 256 -7.64 0.57 22.08
CA GLY A 256 -7.37 2.01 21.97
C GLY A 256 -6.26 2.44 22.93
N ALA A 257 -6.39 2.09 24.21
CA ALA A 257 -5.38 2.40 25.22
C ALA A 257 -4.04 1.69 24.96
N TRP A 258 -4.06 0.45 24.47
CA TRP A 258 -2.83 -0.26 24.10
C TRP A 258 -2.12 0.41 22.91
N PHE A 259 -2.84 0.81 21.86
CA PHE A 259 -2.22 1.55 20.75
C PHE A 259 -1.66 2.90 21.21
N GLU A 260 -2.38 3.64 22.03
CA GLU A 260 -1.93 4.92 22.62
C GLU A 260 -0.65 4.75 23.45
N GLN A 261 -0.61 3.73 24.32
CA GLN A 261 0.57 3.39 25.11
C GLN A 261 1.80 3.06 24.25
N ASN A 262 1.59 2.56 23.04
CA ASN A 262 2.62 2.22 22.06
C ASN A 262 2.82 3.32 20.98
N GLY A 263 2.32 4.53 21.24
CA GLY A 263 2.55 5.72 20.41
C GLY A 263 1.74 5.80 19.12
N GLY A 264 0.77 4.90 18.93
CA GLY A 264 -0.21 4.96 17.84
C GLY A 264 -1.57 5.48 18.32
N SER A 265 -2.53 5.57 17.40
CA SER A 265 -3.93 5.86 17.73
C SER A 265 -4.83 5.25 16.66
N VAL A 266 -5.98 4.71 17.06
CA VAL A 266 -6.97 4.19 16.11
C VAL A 266 -7.63 5.36 15.38
N SER A 267 -7.30 5.55 14.11
CA SER A 267 -7.81 6.65 13.28
C SER A 267 -9.18 6.34 12.68
N ARG A 268 -9.51 5.06 12.53
CA ARG A 268 -10.77 4.60 11.93
C ARG A 268 -11.22 3.27 12.51
N LEU A 269 -12.50 3.20 12.87
CA LEU A 269 -13.21 1.96 13.17
C LEU A 269 -14.27 1.74 12.08
N LEU A 270 -14.13 0.65 11.33
CA LEU A 270 -15.11 0.18 10.35
C LEU A 270 -15.80 -1.07 10.90
N ARG A 271 -17.13 -1.10 10.98
CA ARG A 271 -17.85 -2.34 11.32
C ARG A 271 -18.16 -3.09 10.04
N LEU A 272 -17.68 -4.33 9.93
CA LEU A 272 -17.94 -5.18 8.79
C LEU A 272 -19.36 -5.74 8.84
N THR A 273 -19.94 -5.94 7.67
CA THR A 273 -21.29 -6.47 7.49
C THR A 273 -21.29 -7.99 7.64
N GLY A 274 -22.37 -8.53 8.19
CA GLY A 274 -22.50 -9.97 8.46
C GLY A 274 -22.34 -10.28 9.94
N MET A 275 -22.72 -11.50 10.30
CA MET A 275 -22.61 -12.03 11.66
C MET A 275 -21.85 -13.35 11.56
N ASN A 276 -20.90 -13.53 12.46
CA ASN A 276 -20.04 -14.71 12.54
C ASN A 276 -20.39 -15.45 13.83
N ASP A 277 -20.36 -16.77 13.81
CA ASP A 277 -20.69 -17.61 14.97
C ASP A 277 -19.43 -17.85 15.82
#